data_AF-A0A6A8AXY0-F1
#
_entry.id   AF-A0A6A8AXY0-F1
#
_cell.length_a   1.000
_cell.length_b   1.000
_cell.length_c   1.000
_cell.angle_alpha   90.00
_cell.angle_beta   90.00
_cell.angle_gamma   90.00
#
_symmetry.space_group_name_H-M   'P 1'
#
loop_
_entity.id
_entity.type
_entity.pdbx_description
1 polymer ?
#
loop_
_entity_poly.entity_id
_entity_poly.type
_entity_poly.pdbx_seq_one_letter_code
_entity_poly.pdbx_strand_id
1 'polypeptide(L)'
;MVSDMVRCLSGVLLKLAGPLRLSFHGVLLISGSMRRATWASLALVVVQFVVAFYLYPRMPERVAIHWGLSGEADGYGSRFLGLFLIPGVSLVFLPFLVALPRLDPSGGIERFRGGYDWFVFGFLVYMAYVQGLTVVWNLGWRFSFMRMLAPAMGGLFVGIGVVLRGARLNWFMGIRTPWTLLSEEVWDRTHEVGSRLFIVSGGLAVLGALAEGWLALALIVAPVMMSTIYLVYYSYSEYQRLVVRSVD
;
A
#
# COMPACT_ATOMS: atom_id res chain seq x y z
N MET A 1 -41.29 -23.75 -16.26
CA MET A 1 -40.42 -22.60 -16.60
C MET A 1 -39.99 -21.77 -15.38
N VAL A 2 -40.89 -21.07 -14.65
CA VAL A 2 -40.49 -20.30 -13.45
C VAL A 2 -40.08 -21.21 -12.27
N SER A 3 -40.79 -22.33 -12.06
CA SER A 3 -40.48 -23.32 -11.02
C SER A 3 -39.10 -23.99 -11.19
N ASP A 4 -38.66 -24.18 -12.44
CA ASP A 4 -37.40 -24.87 -12.75
C ASP A 4 -36.21 -23.94 -12.60
N MET A 5 -36.41 -22.65 -12.86
CA MET A 5 -35.43 -21.59 -12.64
C MET A 5 -35.20 -21.35 -11.13
N VAL A 6 -36.24 -21.39 -10.31
CA VAL A 6 -36.13 -21.25 -8.84
C VAL A 6 -35.42 -22.46 -8.21
N ARG A 7 -35.67 -23.68 -8.71
CA ARG A 7 -34.95 -24.90 -8.27
C ARG A 7 -33.48 -24.91 -8.69
N CYS A 8 -33.16 -24.36 -9.86
CA CYS A 8 -31.78 -24.22 -10.32
C CYS A 8 -31.00 -23.20 -9.47
N LEU A 9 -31.62 -22.06 -9.14
CA LEU A 9 -31.03 -21.02 -8.30
C LEU A 9 -30.84 -21.47 -6.83
N SER A 10 -31.80 -22.21 -6.26
CA SER A 10 -31.68 -22.71 -4.89
C SER A 10 -30.56 -23.75 -4.75
N GLY A 11 -30.37 -24.62 -5.75
CA GLY A 11 -29.30 -25.61 -5.78
C GLY A 11 -27.90 -24.99 -5.92
N VAL A 12 -27.77 -23.88 -6.65
CA VAL A 12 -26.51 -23.12 -6.78
C VAL A 12 -26.19 -22.35 -5.49
N LEU A 13 -27.19 -21.72 -4.88
CA LEU A 13 -27.03 -21.00 -3.61
C LEU A 13 -26.65 -21.95 -2.44
N LEU A 14 -27.21 -23.16 -2.40
CA LEU A 14 -26.84 -24.19 -1.41
C LEU A 14 -25.44 -24.77 -1.62
N LYS A 15 -24.92 -24.79 -2.86
CA LYS A 15 -23.54 -25.21 -3.15
C LYS A 15 -22.50 -24.11 -2.87
N LEU A 16 -22.88 -22.84 -2.99
CA LEU A 16 -22.05 -21.69 -2.61
C LEU A 16 -22.02 -21.48 -1.08
N ALA A 17 -23.01 -21.99 -0.35
CA ALA A 17 -23.05 -22.04 1.11
C ALA A 17 -22.30 -23.26 1.69
N GLY A 18 -21.18 -23.65 1.07
CA GLY A 18 -20.22 -24.57 1.70
C GLY A 18 -19.73 -24.01 3.04
N PRO A 19 -19.28 -24.86 3.98
CA PRO A 19 -18.93 -24.40 5.30
C PRO A 19 -17.68 -23.52 5.19
N LEU A 20 -17.86 -22.20 5.25
CA LEU A 20 -16.83 -21.26 5.69
C LEU A 20 -16.52 -21.57 7.17
N ARG A 21 -15.88 -22.71 7.42
CA ARG A 21 -15.15 -22.95 8.66
C ARG A 21 -13.88 -22.11 8.57
N LEU A 22 -14.03 -20.81 8.82
CA LEU A 22 -12.94 -19.96 9.28
C LEU A 22 -12.50 -20.49 10.65
N SER A 23 -11.74 -21.58 10.65
CA SER A 23 -11.07 -22.06 11.85
C SER A 23 -10.00 -21.03 12.20
N PHE A 24 -10.17 -20.36 13.34
CA PHE A 24 -9.16 -19.46 13.92
C PHE A 24 -7.76 -20.11 14.05
N HIS A 25 -7.68 -21.45 14.03
CA HIS A 25 -6.41 -22.18 14.08
C HIS A 25 -5.62 -22.15 12.76
N GLY A 26 -6.27 -21.93 11.61
CA GLY A 26 -5.60 -21.83 10.31
C GLY A 26 -4.80 -20.54 10.10
N VAL A 27 -4.99 -19.55 10.97
CA VAL A 27 -4.18 -18.32 11.01
C VAL A 27 -2.75 -18.63 11.49
N LEU A 28 -2.52 -19.79 12.13
CA LEU A 28 -1.31 -20.08 12.89
C LEU A 28 -0.28 -20.97 12.19
N LEU A 29 -0.41 -21.31 10.90
CA LEU A 29 0.64 -22.03 10.17
C LEU A 29 1.33 -21.10 9.19
N ILE A 30 2.15 -20.22 9.76
CA ILE A 30 2.93 -19.20 9.05
C ILE A 30 4.37 -19.30 9.61
N SER A 31 5.37 -19.46 8.73
CA SER A 31 6.82 -19.50 9.04
C SER A 31 7.28 -18.40 10.02
N GLY A 32 8.40 -18.67 10.70
CA GLY A 32 8.84 -17.88 11.86
C GLY A 32 9.14 -16.40 11.62
N SER A 33 9.64 -16.02 10.43
CA SER A 33 9.90 -14.61 10.08
C SER A 33 8.62 -13.83 9.79
N MET A 34 7.65 -14.48 9.13
CA MET A 34 6.36 -13.93 8.70
C MET A 34 5.45 -13.60 9.89
N ARG A 35 5.52 -14.38 10.97
CA ARG A 35 4.86 -14.03 12.24
C ARG A 35 5.39 -12.71 12.81
N ARG A 36 6.71 -12.47 12.77
CA ARG A 36 7.31 -11.30 13.40
C ARG A 36 6.86 -9.99 12.75
N ALA A 37 6.89 -9.90 11.42
CA ALA A 37 6.44 -8.72 10.70
C ALA A 37 4.93 -8.44 10.92
N THR A 38 4.10 -9.48 10.90
CA THR A 38 2.66 -9.34 11.17
C THR A 38 2.38 -8.87 12.61
N TRP A 39 3.06 -9.46 13.61
CA TRP A 39 2.93 -9.01 15.01
C TRP A 39 3.48 -7.60 15.23
N ALA A 40 4.58 -7.24 14.56
CA ALA A 40 5.12 -5.88 14.61
C ALA A 40 4.14 -4.87 14.00
N SER A 41 3.53 -5.21 12.86
CA SER A 41 2.45 -4.46 12.23
C SER A 41 1.24 -4.27 13.16
N LEU A 42 0.80 -5.34 13.85
CA LEU A 42 -0.28 -5.25 14.83
C LEU A 42 0.10 -4.34 16.00
N ALA A 43 1.33 -4.48 16.52
CA ALA A 43 1.84 -3.63 17.59
C ALA A 43 1.85 -2.16 17.19
N LEU A 44 2.24 -1.84 15.95
CA LEU A 44 2.16 -0.48 15.41
C LEU A 44 0.73 0.05 15.45
N VAL A 45 -0.25 -0.71 14.96
CA VAL A 45 -1.66 -0.31 15.00
C VAL A 45 -2.12 -0.05 16.44
N VAL A 46 -1.78 -0.93 17.38
CA VAL A 46 -2.11 -0.73 18.80
C VAL A 46 -1.49 0.56 19.33
N VAL A 47 -0.21 0.82 19.04
CA VAL A 47 0.47 2.06 19.45
C VAL A 47 -0.21 3.29 18.86
N GLN A 48 -0.60 3.25 17.58
CA GLN A 48 -1.32 4.34 16.92
C GLN A 48 -2.62 4.68 17.66
N PHE A 49 -3.40 3.68 18.08
CA PHE A 49 -4.62 3.90 18.88
C PHE A 49 -4.32 4.37 20.30
N VAL A 50 -3.31 3.81 20.98
CA VAL A 50 -2.90 4.27 22.31
C VAL A 50 -2.55 5.76 22.29
N VAL A 51 -1.77 6.20 21.29
CA VAL A 51 -1.44 7.62 21.10
C VAL A 51 -2.70 8.45 20.85
N ALA A 52 -3.59 7.99 19.96
CA ALA A 52 -4.84 8.70 19.65
C ALA A 52 -5.74 8.87 20.89
N PHE A 53 -6.00 7.79 21.64
CA PHE A 53 -6.81 7.84 22.86
C PHE A 53 -6.18 8.68 23.96
N TYR A 54 -4.86 8.54 24.16
CA TYR A 54 -4.15 9.30 25.18
C TYR A 54 -4.19 10.81 24.90
N LEU A 55 -4.07 11.23 23.64
CA LEU A 55 -4.05 12.64 23.27
C LEU A 55 -5.44 13.25 23.02
N TYR A 56 -6.46 12.43 22.79
CA TYR A 56 -7.83 12.91 22.54
C TYR A 56 -8.35 13.96 23.53
N PRO A 57 -8.27 13.79 24.86
CA PRO A 57 -8.75 14.81 25.80
C PRO A 57 -7.88 16.06 25.86
N ARG A 58 -6.65 16.00 25.34
CA ARG A 58 -5.66 17.09 25.35
C ARG A 58 -5.68 17.93 24.07
N MET A 59 -6.32 17.44 23.01
CA MET A 59 -6.39 18.12 21.73
C MET A 59 -7.55 19.14 21.69
N PRO A 60 -7.34 20.31 21.05
CA PRO A 60 -8.40 21.28 20.78
C PRO A 60 -9.56 20.65 20.00
N GLU A 61 -10.76 21.22 20.06
CA GLU A 61 -11.91 20.67 19.31
C GLU A 61 -11.66 20.60 17.81
N ARG A 62 -10.92 21.57 17.27
CA ARG A 62 -10.51 21.64 15.87
C ARG A 62 -9.00 21.47 15.72
N VAL A 63 -8.61 20.60 14.81
CA VAL A 63 -7.22 20.24 14.53
C VAL A 63 -6.96 20.26 13.02
N ALA A 64 -5.73 20.54 12.61
CA ALA A 64 -5.31 20.44 11.22
C ALA A 64 -5.35 18.98 10.75
N ILE A 65 -5.89 18.77 9.56
CA ILE A 65 -6.00 17.46 8.90
C ILE A 65 -5.48 17.48 7.46
N HIS A 66 -5.15 18.66 6.94
CA HIS A 66 -4.63 18.86 5.60
C HIS A 66 -3.63 20.02 5.60
N TRP A 67 -2.60 19.90 4.76
CA TRP A 67 -1.53 20.87 4.60
C TRP A 67 -1.34 21.20 3.13
N GLY A 68 -1.22 22.49 2.82
CA GLY A 68 -1.03 23.00 1.47
C GLY A 68 0.42 22.88 0.98
N LEU A 69 0.68 23.43 -0.20
CA LEU A 69 1.99 23.37 -0.86
C LEU A 69 3.11 24.10 -0.11
N SER A 70 2.76 25.11 0.70
CA SER A 70 3.70 25.78 1.60
C SER A 70 4.13 24.89 2.78
N GLY A 71 3.44 23.77 3.01
CA GLY A 71 3.59 22.92 4.19
C GLY A 71 2.85 23.46 5.41
N GLU A 72 2.06 24.52 5.26
CA GLU A 72 1.16 25.06 6.29
C GLU A 72 -0.22 24.41 6.25
N ALA A 73 -0.90 24.38 7.39
CA ALA A 73 -2.24 23.81 7.46
C ALA A 73 -3.28 24.76 6.83
N ASP A 74 -4.00 24.26 5.83
CA ASP A 74 -5.09 24.96 5.14
C ASP A 74 -6.44 24.23 5.27
N GLY A 75 -6.47 23.04 5.90
CA GLY A 75 -7.68 22.29 6.19
C GLY A 75 -7.74 21.78 7.63
N TYR A 76 -8.88 22.02 8.29
CA TYR A 76 -9.10 21.70 9.70
C TYR A 76 -10.38 20.87 9.87
N GLY A 77 -10.33 19.88 10.77
CA GLY A 77 -11.45 19.01 11.11
C GLY A 77 -11.62 18.85 12.62
N SER A 78 -12.48 17.93 13.04
CA SER A 78 -12.65 17.60 14.46
C SER A 78 -11.43 16.85 15.01
N ARG A 79 -11.16 16.97 16.31
CA ARG A 79 -10.11 16.16 16.98
C ARG A 79 -10.27 14.66 16.77
N PHE A 80 -11.50 14.17 16.64
CA PHE A 80 -11.76 12.77 16.33
C PHE A 80 -11.18 12.40 14.97
N LEU A 81 -11.48 13.17 13.93
CA LEU A 81 -10.97 12.90 12.60
C LEU A 81 -9.44 13.01 12.57
N GLY A 82 -8.86 14.06 13.14
CA GLY A 82 -7.40 14.27 13.11
C GLY A 82 -6.59 13.22 13.87
N LEU A 83 -7.14 12.63 14.94
CA LEU A 83 -6.43 11.62 15.73
C LEU A 83 -6.69 10.18 15.27
N PHE A 84 -7.90 9.86 14.80
CA PHE A 84 -8.34 8.49 14.53
C PHE A 84 -8.41 8.12 13.04
N LEU A 85 -8.30 9.06 12.10
CA LEU A 85 -8.35 8.72 10.67
C LEU A 85 -7.22 7.76 10.27
N ILE A 86 -5.96 8.08 10.58
CA ILE A 86 -4.81 7.24 10.22
C ILE A 86 -4.80 5.90 10.98
N PRO A 87 -5.04 5.84 12.31
CA PRO A 87 -5.23 4.56 13.00
C PRO A 87 -6.38 3.73 12.43
N GLY A 88 -7.51 4.37 12.08
CA GLY A 88 -8.67 3.71 11.49
C GLY A 88 -8.38 3.11 10.12
N VAL A 89 -7.68 3.85 9.24
CA VAL A 89 -7.18 3.32 7.97
C VAL A 89 -6.26 2.13 8.23
N SER A 90 -5.32 2.24 9.17
CA SER A 90 -4.38 1.17 9.51
C SER A 90 -5.09 -0.09 10.05
N LEU A 91 -6.13 0.09 10.88
CA LEU A 91 -6.98 -0.99 11.42
C LEU A 91 -7.72 -1.76 10.34
N VAL A 92 -8.22 -1.06 9.32
CA VAL A 92 -8.95 -1.69 8.20
C VAL A 92 -7.99 -2.36 7.22
N PHE A 93 -6.88 -1.70 6.89
CA PHE A 93 -5.94 -2.18 5.89
C PHE A 93 -5.11 -3.37 6.38
N LEU A 94 -4.69 -3.42 7.65
CA LEU A 94 -3.89 -4.55 8.16
C LEU A 94 -4.55 -5.92 7.93
N PRO A 95 -5.79 -6.19 8.41
CA PRO A 95 -6.43 -7.49 8.19
C PRO A 95 -6.70 -7.75 6.70
N PHE A 96 -7.04 -6.71 5.93
CA PHE A 96 -7.22 -6.82 4.49
C PHE A 96 -5.94 -7.29 3.80
N LEU A 97 -4.80 -6.63 4.05
CA LEU A 97 -3.50 -7.00 3.48
C LEU A 97 -3.04 -8.38 3.94
N VAL A 98 -3.21 -8.73 5.23
CA VAL A 98 -2.88 -10.07 5.75
C VAL A 98 -3.72 -11.17 5.08
N ALA A 99 -4.92 -10.86 4.60
CA ALA A 99 -5.79 -11.79 3.89
C ALA A 99 -5.40 -11.99 2.41
N LEU A 100 -4.87 -10.97 1.73
CA LEU A 100 -4.59 -11.01 0.28
C LEU A 100 -3.77 -12.22 -0.20
N PRO A 101 -2.69 -12.66 0.48
CA PRO A 101 -1.94 -13.85 0.06
C PRO A 101 -2.79 -15.12 -0.05
N ARG A 102 -3.84 -15.24 0.78
CA ARG A 102 -4.79 -16.37 0.75
C ARG A 102 -5.89 -16.20 -0.28
N LEU A 103 -6.17 -14.96 -0.67
CA LEU A 103 -7.17 -14.63 -1.68
C LEU A 103 -6.59 -14.62 -3.09
N ASP A 104 -5.27 -14.67 -3.25
CA ASP A 104 -4.57 -14.63 -4.53
C ASP A 104 -4.69 -15.94 -5.28
N PRO A 105 -5.50 -16.02 -6.36
CA PRO A 105 -5.75 -17.27 -7.05
C PRO A 105 -4.52 -17.78 -7.81
N SER A 106 -3.52 -16.93 -8.10
CA SER A 106 -2.27 -17.39 -8.71
C SER A 106 -1.28 -17.98 -7.70
N GLY A 107 -1.51 -17.79 -6.39
CA GLY A 107 -0.54 -18.10 -5.33
C GLY A 107 0.77 -17.32 -5.44
N GLY A 108 0.83 -16.29 -6.28
CA GLY A 108 2.02 -15.49 -6.54
C GLY A 108 2.53 -14.80 -5.28
N ILE A 109 1.64 -14.21 -4.48
CA ILE A 109 2.02 -13.52 -3.24
C ILE A 109 2.70 -14.45 -2.25
N GLU A 110 2.21 -15.67 -2.11
CA GLU A 110 2.80 -16.64 -1.18
C GLU A 110 4.22 -17.06 -1.64
N ARG A 111 4.48 -17.08 -2.95
CA ARG A 111 5.82 -17.34 -3.52
C ARG A 111 6.86 -16.25 -3.20
N PHE A 112 6.45 -15.02 -2.87
CA PHE A 112 7.35 -13.94 -2.44
C PHE A 112 7.01 -13.36 -1.05
N ARG A 113 6.41 -14.20 -0.19
CA ARG A 113 5.75 -13.77 1.03
C ARG A 113 6.59 -12.87 1.95
N GLY A 114 7.90 -13.13 2.05
CA GLY A 114 8.80 -12.29 2.85
C GLY A 114 8.86 -10.83 2.37
N GLY A 115 8.91 -10.59 1.05
CA GLY A 115 8.86 -9.24 0.49
C GLY A 115 7.50 -8.57 0.69
N TYR A 116 6.42 -9.34 0.55
CA TYR A 116 5.06 -8.87 0.82
C TYR A 116 4.86 -8.42 2.27
N ASP A 117 5.28 -9.23 3.24
CA ASP A 117 5.15 -8.90 4.66
C ASP A 117 5.97 -7.66 5.05
N TRP A 118 7.17 -7.49 4.46
CA TRP A 118 7.97 -6.28 4.62
C TRP A 118 7.30 -5.05 4.02
N PHE A 119 6.63 -5.18 2.87
CA PHE A 119 5.81 -4.11 2.32
C PHE A 119 4.69 -3.70 3.29
N VAL A 120 3.93 -4.66 3.82
CA VAL A 120 2.83 -4.39 4.75
C VAL A 120 3.34 -3.67 6.00
N PHE A 121 4.44 -4.17 6.57
CA PHE A 121 5.08 -3.53 7.72
C PHE A 121 5.57 -2.11 7.39
N GLY A 122 6.29 -1.93 6.28
CA GLY A 122 6.78 -0.61 5.85
C GLY A 122 5.65 0.39 5.59
N PHE A 123 4.54 -0.05 4.99
CA PHE A 123 3.34 0.76 4.81
C PHE A 123 2.74 1.22 6.14
N LEU A 124 2.71 0.35 7.16
CA LEU A 124 2.22 0.74 8.49
C LEU A 124 3.19 1.62 9.25
N VAL A 125 4.50 1.46 9.06
CA VAL A 125 5.50 2.41 9.57
C VAL A 125 5.29 3.79 8.94
N TYR A 126 5.04 3.86 7.63
CA TYR A 126 4.69 5.10 6.95
C TYR A 126 3.41 5.73 7.54
N MET A 127 2.35 4.94 7.76
CA MET A 127 1.12 5.43 8.38
C MET A 127 1.35 5.94 9.81
N ALA A 128 2.11 5.21 10.63
CA ALA A 128 2.46 5.65 11.98
C ALA A 128 3.27 6.95 11.96
N TYR A 129 4.20 7.10 11.01
CA TYR A 129 4.96 8.34 10.84
C TYR A 129 4.05 9.53 10.46
N VAL A 130 3.15 9.35 9.49
CA VAL A 130 2.19 10.40 9.10
C VAL A 130 1.30 10.79 10.27
N GLN A 131 0.78 9.82 11.05
CA GLN A 131 0.04 10.12 12.28
C GLN A 131 0.90 10.93 13.26
N GLY A 132 2.17 10.55 13.44
CA GLY A 132 3.12 11.26 14.29
C GLY A 132 3.29 12.72 13.87
N LEU A 133 3.50 12.99 12.58
CA LEU A 133 3.57 14.35 12.05
C LEU A 133 2.28 15.13 12.31
N THR A 134 1.12 14.54 12.03
CA THR A 134 -0.19 15.16 12.28
C THR A 134 -0.37 15.51 13.75
N VAL A 135 -0.02 14.60 14.66
CA VAL A 135 -0.12 14.82 16.11
C VAL A 135 0.83 15.90 16.57
N VAL A 136 2.12 15.82 16.22
CA VAL A 136 3.14 16.79 16.68
C VAL A 136 2.81 18.20 16.18
N TRP A 137 2.38 18.34 14.93
CA TRP A 137 1.95 19.63 14.39
C TRP A 137 0.77 20.20 15.18
N ASN A 138 -0.23 19.37 15.52
CA ASN A 138 -1.41 19.79 16.28
C ASN A 138 -1.13 20.06 17.78
N LEU A 139 -0.04 19.55 18.33
CA LEU A 139 0.45 19.92 19.66
C LEU A 139 1.10 21.32 19.71
N GLY A 140 1.13 22.03 18.57
CA GLY A 140 1.63 23.41 18.49
C GLY A 140 3.04 23.52 17.91
N TRP A 141 3.69 22.41 17.55
CA TRP A 141 4.98 22.45 16.90
C TRP A 141 4.80 22.94 15.47
N ARG A 142 5.67 23.86 15.03
CA ARG A 142 5.59 24.47 13.70
C ARG A 142 6.78 24.04 12.87
N PHE A 143 6.49 23.30 11.81
CA PHE A 143 7.44 22.85 10.81
C PHE A 143 6.69 22.70 9.48
N SER A 144 7.42 22.76 8.37
CA SER A 144 6.83 22.48 7.06
C SER A 144 6.46 21.01 6.97
N PHE A 145 5.16 20.72 6.92
CA PHE A 145 4.67 19.34 6.87
C PHE A 145 5.20 18.60 5.64
N MET A 146 5.24 19.28 4.48
CA MET A 146 5.76 18.70 3.25
C MET A 146 7.24 18.32 3.32
N ARG A 147 8.08 19.16 3.95
CA ARG A 147 9.50 18.82 4.11
C ARG A 147 9.70 17.58 4.98
N MET A 148 8.88 17.39 6.01
CA MET A 148 8.94 16.21 6.86
C MET A 148 8.28 14.99 6.21
N LEU A 149 7.28 15.18 5.35
CA LEU A 149 6.61 14.09 4.63
C LEU A 149 7.47 13.54 3.50
N ALA A 150 8.25 14.39 2.82
CA ALA A 150 9.00 14.03 1.62
C ALA A 150 9.97 12.84 1.82
N PRO A 151 10.78 12.75 2.90
CA PRO A 151 11.63 11.59 3.14
C PRO A 151 10.85 10.30 3.39
N ALA A 152 9.70 10.38 4.06
CA ALA A 152 8.85 9.21 4.30
C ALA A 152 8.21 8.70 3.01
N MET A 153 7.79 9.61 2.12
CA MET A 153 7.31 9.25 0.79
C MET A 153 8.43 8.62 -0.05
N GLY A 154 9.63 9.18 0.01
CA GLY A 154 10.81 8.62 -0.66
C GLY A 154 11.15 7.21 -0.16
N GLY A 155 11.16 7.01 1.16
CA GLY A 155 11.34 5.69 1.76
C GLY A 155 10.28 4.68 1.34
N LEU A 156 9.01 5.10 1.24
CA LEU A 156 7.93 4.26 0.75
C LEU A 156 8.15 3.85 -0.71
N PHE A 157 8.52 4.78 -1.60
CA PHE A 157 8.80 4.48 -3.01
C PHE A 157 10.03 3.58 -3.19
N VAL A 158 11.11 3.82 -2.44
CA VAL A 158 12.28 2.91 -2.42
C VAL A 158 11.86 1.52 -1.95
N GLY A 159 11.08 1.43 -0.87
CA GLY A 159 10.55 0.17 -0.36
C GLY A 159 9.71 -0.59 -1.39
N ILE A 160 8.81 0.11 -2.09
CA ILE A 160 8.05 -0.46 -3.22
C ILE A 160 9.00 -0.97 -4.30
N GLY A 161 9.98 -0.16 -4.71
CA GLY A 161 10.96 -0.57 -5.73
C GLY A 161 11.75 -1.82 -5.33
N VAL A 162 12.15 -1.96 -4.08
CA VAL A 162 12.81 -3.17 -3.56
C VAL A 162 11.89 -4.39 -3.63
N VAL A 163 10.62 -4.22 -3.24
CA VAL A 163 9.62 -5.31 -3.24
C VAL A 163 9.26 -5.74 -4.65
N LEU A 164 9.15 -4.81 -5.60
CA LEU A 164 8.82 -5.11 -7.01
C LEU A 164 9.79 -6.12 -7.61
N ARG A 165 11.10 -6.05 -7.30
CA ARG A 165 12.11 -6.98 -7.84
C ARG A 165 11.84 -8.45 -7.47
N GLY A 166 11.23 -8.68 -6.30
CA GLY A 166 10.89 -10.03 -5.83
C GLY A 166 9.45 -10.45 -6.12
N ALA A 167 8.62 -9.55 -6.65
CA ALA A 167 7.20 -9.80 -6.85
C ALA A 167 6.99 -10.86 -7.95
N ARG A 168 6.25 -11.92 -7.61
CA ARG A 168 5.82 -12.94 -8.58
C ARG A 168 4.45 -12.61 -9.14
N LEU A 169 4.14 -13.12 -10.34
CA LEU A 169 2.85 -12.89 -11.00
C LEU A 169 1.68 -13.17 -10.05
N ASN A 170 0.92 -12.12 -9.76
CA ASN A 170 -0.18 -12.14 -8.80
C ASN A 170 -1.25 -11.10 -9.12
N TRP A 171 -2.42 -11.28 -8.53
CA TRP A 171 -3.59 -10.46 -8.85
C TRP A 171 -3.71 -9.17 -8.05
N PHE A 172 -2.88 -8.90 -7.03
CA PHE A 172 -3.10 -7.77 -6.11
C PHE A 172 -1.95 -6.76 -6.01
N MET A 173 -0.70 -7.18 -6.14
CA MET A 173 0.50 -6.39 -5.90
C MET A 173 1.41 -6.35 -7.13
N GLY A 174 1.92 -5.16 -7.44
CA GLY A 174 2.85 -4.95 -8.55
C GLY A 174 2.21 -4.19 -9.71
N ILE A 175 2.91 -4.20 -10.85
CA ILE A 175 2.53 -3.53 -12.10
C ILE A 175 1.64 -4.51 -12.87
N ARG A 176 0.33 -4.35 -12.77
CA ARG A 176 -0.69 -5.30 -13.27
C ARG A 176 -1.36 -4.78 -14.55
N THR A 177 -0.58 -4.62 -15.61
CA THR A 177 -1.17 -4.36 -16.95
C THR A 177 -1.67 -5.67 -17.56
N PRO A 178 -2.62 -5.64 -18.51
CA PRO A 178 -3.09 -6.85 -19.19
C PRO A 178 -1.92 -7.71 -19.71
N TRP A 179 -0.89 -7.06 -20.24
CA TRP A 179 0.30 -7.69 -20.80
C TRP A 179 1.16 -8.42 -19.76
N THR A 180 1.36 -7.82 -18.58
CA THR A 180 2.10 -8.47 -17.48
C THR A 180 1.35 -9.67 -16.89
N LEU A 181 0.02 -9.68 -16.93
CA LEU A 181 -0.77 -10.79 -16.40
C LEU A 181 -0.83 -11.99 -17.36
N LEU A 182 -0.52 -11.78 -18.63
CA LEU A 182 -0.55 -12.82 -19.66
C LEU A 182 0.78 -13.56 -19.84
N SER A 183 1.89 -13.04 -19.31
CA SER A 183 3.22 -13.65 -19.45
C SER A 183 4.08 -13.39 -18.20
N GLU A 184 4.55 -14.47 -17.55
CA GLU A 184 5.48 -14.37 -16.41
C GLU A 184 6.80 -13.70 -16.82
N GLU A 185 7.27 -13.87 -18.05
CA GLU A 185 8.51 -13.20 -18.51
C GLU A 185 8.32 -11.68 -18.66
N VAL A 186 7.18 -11.24 -19.24
CA VAL A 186 6.84 -9.81 -19.34
C VAL A 186 6.66 -9.21 -17.95
N TRP A 187 6.05 -9.97 -17.02
CA TRP A 187 5.95 -9.59 -15.62
C TRP A 187 7.32 -9.32 -15.01
N ASP A 188 8.23 -10.30 -15.07
CA ASP A 188 9.55 -10.23 -14.42
C ASP A 188 10.38 -9.06 -14.98
N ARG A 189 10.43 -8.89 -16.32
CA ARG A 189 11.16 -7.77 -16.95
C ARG A 189 10.58 -6.41 -16.57
N THR A 190 9.26 -6.28 -16.59
CA THR A 190 8.58 -5.02 -16.22
C THR A 190 8.84 -4.67 -14.76
N HIS A 191 8.82 -5.66 -13.86
CA HIS A 191 9.06 -5.46 -12.44
C HIS A 191 10.52 -5.17 -12.12
N GLU A 192 11.48 -5.71 -12.87
CA GLU A 192 12.89 -5.36 -12.74
C GLU A 192 13.15 -3.89 -13.12
N VAL A 193 12.59 -3.43 -14.24
CA VAL A 193 12.68 -2.03 -14.65
C VAL A 193 11.93 -1.13 -13.65
N GLY A 194 10.74 -1.54 -13.24
CA GLY A 194 9.92 -0.85 -12.26
C GLY A 194 10.62 -0.69 -10.91
N SER A 195 11.35 -1.71 -10.45
CA SER A 195 12.16 -1.66 -9.24
C SER A 195 13.14 -0.48 -9.26
N ARG A 196 13.90 -0.33 -10.36
CA ARG A 196 14.90 0.73 -10.51
C ARG A 196 14.23 2.11 -10.58
N LEU A 197 13.15 2.23 -11.34
CA LEU A 197 12.42 3.49 -11.52
C LEU A 197 11.77 3.98 -10.22
N PHE A 198 11.19 3.08 -9.42
CA PHE A 198 10.61 3.43 -8.11
C PHE A 198 11.69 3.82 -7.09
N ILE A 199 12.85 3.16 -7.10
CA ILE A 199 13.99 3.55 -6.26
C ILE A 199 14.49 4.94 -6.62
N VAL A 200 14.67 5.24 -7.92
CA VAL A 200 15.06 6.58 -8.39
C VAL A 200 14.00 7.62 -8.02
N SER A 201 12.72 7.30 -8.23
CA SER A 201 11.61 8.18 -7.83
C SER A 201 11.61 8.46 -6.33
N GLY A 202 11.92 7.45 -5.51
CA GLY A 202 12.05 7.62 -4.07
C GLY A 202 13.23 8.50 -3.68
N GLY A 203 14.39 8.34 -4.33
CA GLY A 203 15.54 9.24 -4.14
C GLY A 203 15.21 10.70 -4.47
N LEU A 204 14.52 10.93 -5.59
CA LEU A 204 14.06 12.27 -5.97
C LEU A 204 13.03 12.84 -4.98
N ALA A 205 12.12 12.00 -4.47
CA ALA A 205 11.16 12.41 -3.45
C ALA A 205 11.85 12.83 -2.14
N VAL A 206 12.94 12.17 -1.73
CA VAL A 206 13.75 12.61 -0.57
C VAL A 206 14.34 14.01 -0.82
N LEU A 207 14.83 14.30 -2.02
CA LEU A 207 15.32 15.64 -2.37
C LEU A 207 14.22 16.70 -2.30
N GLY A 208 12.95 16.31 -2.39
CA GLY A 208 11.80 17.19 -2.15
C GLY A 208 11.83 17.86 -0.77
N ALA A 209 12.49 17.25 0.23
CA ALA A 209 12.66 17.85 1.56
C ALA A 209 13.54 19.12 1.55
N LEU A 210 14.40 19.26 0.55
CA LEU A 210 15.29 20.42 0.36
C LEU A 210 14.62 21.53 -0.48
N ALA A 211 13.43 21.27 -1.02
CA ALA A 211 12.68 22.19 -1.86
C ALA A 211 11.40 22.69 -1.17
N GLU A 212 10.70 23.61 -1.82
CA GLU A 212 9.45 24.22 -1.32
C GLU A 212 8.41 24.33 -2.43
N GLY A 213 7.13 24.45 -2.03
CA GLY A 213 6.02 24.73 -2.95
C GLY A 213 5.90 23.69 -4.07
N TRP A 214 5.71 24.19 -5.29
CA TRP A 214 5.54 23.36 -6.48
C TRP A 214 6.75 22.49 -6.80
N LEU A 215 7.97 22.95 -6.50
CA LEU A 215 9.17 22.16 -6.77
C LEU A 215 9.25 20.92 -5.87
N ALA A 216 8.94 21.08 -4.57
CA ALA A 216 8.87 19.94 -3.64
C ALA A 216 7.82 18.92 -4.09
N LEU A 217 6.61 19.39 -4.45
CA LEU A 217 5.56 18.51 -4.97
C LEU A 217 5.98 17.81 -6.26
N ALA A 218 6.59 18.54 -7.20
CA ALA A 218 7.04 17.98 -8.47
C ALA A 218 8.10 16.89 -8.27
N LEU A 219 9.06 17.08 -7.36
CA LEU A 219 10.08 16.08 -7.04
C LEU A 219 9.49 14.79 -6.43
N ILE A 220 8.37 14.90 -5.71
CA ILE A 220 7.68 13.74 -5.13
C ILE A 220 6.81 13.03 -6.17
N VAL A 221 5.99 13.79 -6.92
CA VAL A 221 4.90 13.22 -7.73
C VAL A 221 5.33 12.95 -9.17
N ALA A 222 6.07 13.86 -9.81
CA ALA A 222 6.36 13.74 -11.23
C ALA A 222 7.19 12.48 -11.57
N PRO A 223 8.27 12.12 -10.84
CA PRO A 223 9.06 10.92 -11.15
C PRO A 223 8.24 9.63 -11.08
N VAL A 224 7.42 9.45 -10.04
CA VAL A 224 6.61 8.23 -9.89
C VAL A 224 5.49 8.16 -10.93
N MET A 225 4.90 9.29 -11.29
CA MET A 225 3.90 9.36 -12.38
C MET A 225 4.52 9.00 -13.73
N MET A 226 5.66 9.61 -14.07
CA MET A 226 6.40 9.32 -15.31
C MET A 226 6.85 7.86 -15.36
N SER A 227 7.35 7.33 -14.24
CA SER A 227 7.72 5.92 -14.12
C SER A 227 6.54 5.00 -14.37
N THR A 228 5.37 5.31 -13.79
CA THR A 228 4.15 4.51 -13.97
C THR A 228 3.69 4.52 -15.42
N ILE A 229 3.62 5.69 -16.06
CA ILE A 229 3.25 5.82 -17.47
C ILE A 229 4.22 5.04 -18.35
N TYR A 230 5.53 5.18 -18.10
CA TYR A 230 6.56 4.46 -18.84
C TYR A 230 6.43 2.94 -18.67
N LEU A 231 6.14 2.43 -17.48
CA LEU A 231 5.99 0.99 -17.23
C LEU A 231 4.78 0.38 -17.93
N VAL A 232 3.70 1.14 -18.10
CA VAL A 232 2.56 0.73 -18.94
C VAL A 232 3.03 0.57 -20.38
N TYR A 233 3.70 1.59 -20.94
CA TYR A 233 4.25 1.51 -22.31
C TYR A 233 5.25 0.35 -22.46
N TYR A 234 6.18 0.21 -21.51
CA TYR A 234 7.23 -0.80 -21.53
C TYR A 234 6.65 -2.21 -21.51
N SER A 235 5.68 -2.48 -20.63
CA SER A 235 5.04 -3.80 -20.57
C SER A 235 4.29 -4.17 -21.85
N TYR A 236 3.67 -3.20 -22.53
CA TYR A 236 3.09 -3.45 -23.86
C TYR A 236 4.16 -3.79 -24.89
N SER A 237 5.25 -3.02 -24.94
CA SER A 237 6.34 -3.21 -25.90
C SER A 237 7.00 -4.59 -25.74
N GLU A 238 7.28 -4.99 -24.50
CA GLU A 238 7.86 -6.32 -24.22
C GLU A 238 6.90 -7.44 -24.61
N TYR A 239 5.59 -7.30 -24.35
CA TYR A 239 4.60 -8.29 -24.78
C TYR A 239 4.53 -8.44 -26.30
N GLN A 240 4.55 -7.33 -27.05
CA GLN A 240 4.59 -7.39 -28.51
C GLN A 240 5.85 -8.10 -29.03
N ARG A 241 6.99 -7.89 -28.37
CA ARG A 241 8.28 -8.51 -28.76
C ARG A 241 8.34 -10.00 -28.42
N LEU A 242 7.90 -10.38 -27.22
CA LEU A 242 8.13 -11.70 -26.63
C LEU A 242 7.00 -12.70 -26.84
N VAL A 243 5.79 -12.23 -27.15
CA VAL A 243 4.60 -13.09 -27.26
C VAL A 243 4.02 -13.05 -28.67
N VAL A 244 3.88 -11.87 -29.27
CA VAL A 244 3.27 -11.74 -30.60
C VAL A 244 4.28 -12.09 -31.69
N ARG A 245 5.40 -11.35 -31.74
CA ARG A 245 6.40 -11.49 -32.81
C ARG A 245 7.28 -12.73 -32.73
N SER A 246 7.24 -13.47 -31.61
CA SER A 246 7.98 -14.73 -31.46
C SER A 246 7.23 -15.91 -32.08
N VAL A 247 5.95 -15.74 -32.43
CA VAL A 247 5.09 -16.77 -33.02
C VAL A 247 5.05 -16.65 -34.55
N ASP A 248 5.45 -15.49 -35.09
CA ASP A 248 5.63 -15.22 -36.52
C ASP A 248 7.06 -15.55 -36.99
#